data_AF-A0A367KGR4-F1
#
_entry.id   AF-A0A367KGR4-F1
#
_cell.length_a   1.000
_cell.length_b   1.000
_cell.length_c   1.000
_cell.angle_alpha   90.00
_cell.angle_beta   90.00
_cell.angle_gamma   90.00
#
_symmetry.space_group_name_H-M   'P 1'
#
loop_
_entity.id
_entity.type
_entity.pdbx_description
1 polymer ?
#
loop_
_entity_poly.entity_id
_entity_poly.type
_entity_poly.pdbx_seq_one_letter_code
_entity_poly.pdbx_strand_id
1 'polypeptide(L)'
;LVEMAVLKKLGKKKQWECIAYLEGLKVMLRLFLYQSTEQRMTLSPTHLQRDVDPQALVEPQAVVDSWVGKRTGIRVQTMNDCVQFHNHPNGHAKGDVTDFLLSRRLTAEMLRRPDQMVAVQKNISKLAELLYIFRPLLYVLSILKWGRRSWRPWFVSLVIELLSQVSLKAGYKSSSGRQGMTTLEKEEYQRRSKLLFFNLMRGAFYLKITRPRLERFCNKTESKPILSMVSIYWISIGTKTTWSEKKTENIFSNLNQKSSESRVLILTPFKQSAHLIDRYFENLEKLTYPHHLISVGVLVSDSTDGTLEKIRSRAYQQQHDWQRFNQITILQKDFKYELPNNEDRHNFDVQIQRRAIMSKSRNTLLSAALNDKHDWVLWLDGDVVEYPETLLEELIALDKDVIAPNCWWHSYNEEGGYDKNNWQETEASLEFQKSLPHDAVLVEGYENVLLTHRKLMINMRTQGDIYDLVPLDAVGGTCTFVKAQVHRDGAIFPPFPYQHQVETEGFAQMAKSLGYKIWGLPNYLVYHYI
;
A
#
# COMPACT_ATOMS: atom_id res chain seq x y z
N LEU A 1 15.44 -8.07 18.14
CA LEU A 1 15.07 -7.41 19.41
C LEU A 1 16.23 -7.38 20.40
N VAL A 2 16.79 -8.56 20.75
CA VAL A 2 17.97 -8.67 21.64
C VAL A 2 19.18 -7.86 21.15
N GLU A 3 19.49 -7.91 19.85
CA GLU A 3 20.60 -7.14 19.26
C GLU A 3 20.48 -5.62 19.48
N MET A 4 19.28 -5.06 19.34
CA MET A 4 19.03 -3.61 19.50
C MET A 4 19.07 -3.19 20.97
N ALA A 5 18.62 -4.06 21.87
CA ALA A 5 18.73 -3.84 23.31
C ALA A 5 20.20 -3.82 23.78
N VAL A 6 21.03 -4.72 23.24
CA VAL A 6 22.47 -4.78 23.54
C VAL A 6 23.20 -3.60 22.92
N LEU A 7 22.88 -3.18 21.70
CA LEU A 7 23.46 -1.99 21.09
C LEU A 7 23.19 -0.74 21.93
N LYS A 8 21.96 -0.58 22.43
CA LYS A 8 21.54 0.58 23.23
C LYS A 8 22.18 0.63 24.62
N LYS A 9 22.47 -0.53 25.24
CA LYS A 9 22.99 -0.62 26.62
C LYS A 9 24.50 -0.86 26.73
N LEU A 10 25.10 -1.61 25.81
CA LEU A 10 26.46 -2.16 25.96
C LEU A 10 27.39 -1.80 24.78
N GLY A 11 26.90 -1.03 23.81
CA GLY A 11 27.67 -0.50 22.69
C GLY A 11 27.93 -1.50 21.56
N LYS A 12 28.61 -1.00 20.51
CA LYS A 12 28.76 -1.71 19.22
C LYS A 12 29.58 -3.00 19.33
N LYS A 13 30.60 -3.07 20.20
CA LYS A 13 31.45 -4.27 20.33
C LYS A 13 30.67 -5.45 20.92
N LYS A 14 29.92 -5.20 22.00
CA LYS A 14 29.07 -6.20 22.66
C LYS A 14 27.89 -6.64 21.79
N GLN A 15 27.37 -5.76 20.93
CA GLN A 15 26.38 -6.13 19.92
C GLN A 15 26.89 -7.25 19.00
N TRP A 16 28.09 -7.12 18.44
CA TRP A 16 28.64 -8.15 17.53
C TRP A 16 29.01 -9.45 18.26
N GLU A 17 29.43 -9.38 19.53
CA GLU A 17 29.60 -10.57 20.37
C GLU A 17 28.26 -11.30 20.58
N CYS A 18 27.18 -10.56 20.83
CA CYS A 18 25.83 -11.11 20.94
C CYS A 18 25.33 -11.70 19.61
N ILE A 19 25.59 -11.05 18.48
CA ILE A 19 25.24 -11.58 17.15
C ILE A 19 26.02 -12.87 16.88
N ALA A 20 27.31 -12.93 17.24
CA ALA A 20 28.11 -14.15 17.08
C ALA A 20 27.54 -15.32 17.89
N TYR A 21 27.09 -15.06 19.13
CA TYR A 21 26.42 -16.06 19.95
C TYR A 21 25.10 -16.53 19.32
N LEU A 22 24.27 -15.61 18.84
CA LEU A 22 23.00 -15.94 18.17
C LEU A 22 23.21 -16.72 16.88
N GLU A 23 24.18 -16.35 16.06
CA GLU A 23 24.53 -17.12 14.86
C GLU A 23 25.12 -18.49 15.23
N GLY A 24 25.89 -18.59 16.32
CA GLY A 24 26.33 -19.88 16.86
C GLY A 24 25.16 -20.78 17.24
N LEU A 25 24.16 -20.25 17.94
CA LEU A 25 22.94 -20.97 18.28
C LEU A 25 22.18 -21.43 17.02
N LYS A 26 22.04 -20.56 16.00
CA LYS A 26 21.41 -20.94 14.72
C LYS A 26 22.16 -22.05 14.01
N VAL A 27 23.50 -22.01 14.01
CA VAL A 27 24.33 -23.08 13.44
C VAL A 27 24.07 -24.39 14.18
N MET A 28 24.06 -24.39 15.51
CA MET A 28 23.75 -25.59 16.29
C MET A 28 22.37 -26.17 15.95
N LEU A 29 21.34 -25.32 15.89
CA LEU A 29 19.99 -25.74 15.52
C LEU A 29 19.92 -26.30 14.09
N ARG A 30 20.63 -25.69 13.14
CA ARG A 30 20.69 -26.19 11.76
C ARG A 30 21.47 -27.49 11.63
N LEU A 31 22.53 -27.68 12.41
CA LEU A 31 23.27 -28.94 12.48
C LEU A 31 22.40 -30.05 13.09
N PHE A 32 21.65 -29.75 14.15
CA PHE A 32 20.69 -30.68 14.73
C PHE A 32 19.62 -31.08 13.72
N LEU A 33 19.06 -30.10 12.98
CA LEU A 33 18.10 -30.38 11.91
C LEU A 33 18.72 -31.25 10.81
N TYR A 34 19.95 -30.92 10.37
CA TYR A 34 20.68 -31.69 9.35
C TYR A 34 20.96 -33.14 9.79
N GLN A 35 21.26 -33.35 11.07
CA GLN A 35 21.44 -34.70 11.63
C GLN A 35 20.11 -35.44 11.74
N SER A 36 19.05 -34.76 12.22
CA SER A 36 17.71 -35.32 12.36
C SER A 36 17.07 -35.69 11.02
N THR A 37 17.46 -35.05 9.91
CA THR A 37 16.96 -35.33 8.56
C THR A 37 17.86 -36.29 7.77
N GLU A 38 18.69 -37.08 8.44
CA GLU A 38 19.59 -38.07 7.81
C GLU A 38 20.57 -37.44 6.80
N GLN A 39 21.07 -36.24 7.08
CA GLN A 39 22.07 -35.55 6.24
C GLN A 39 21.54 -35.18 4.83
N ARG A 40 20.24 -34.85 4.75
CA ARG A 40 19.61 -34.29 3.56
C ARG A 40 19.84 -32.78 3.47
N MET A 41 19.76 -32.23 2.27
CA MET A 41 19.96 -30.80 2.07
C MET A 41 18.92 -29.96 2.84
N THR A 42 19.36 -28.89 3.49
CA THR A 42 18.44 -28.00 4.19
C THR A 42 17.71 -27.09 3.20
N LEU A 43 16.39 -27.30 3.07
CA LEU A 43 15.51 -26.49 2.21
C LEU A 43 15.02 -25.23 2.95
N SER A 44 14.69 -24.19 2.20
CA SER A 44 14.07 -22.96 2.74
C SER A 44 12.83 -22.60 1.92
N PRO A 45 11.62 -22.52 2.51
CA PRO A 45 11.29 -22.65 3.94
C PRO A 45 11.50 -24.07 4.50
N THR A 46 11.72 -24.20 5.83
CA THR A 46 11.92 -25.51 6.48
C THR A 46 10.62 -26.30 6.65
N HIS A 47 9.48 -25.62 6.54
CA HIS A 47 8.15 -26.21 6.50
C HIS A 47 7.58 -26.09 5.08
N LEU A 48 6.80 -27.09 4.67
CA LEU A 48 6.08 -27.06 3.42
C LEU A 48 5.02 -25.95 3.50
N GLN A 49 5.23 -24.86 2.77
CA GLN A 49 4.18 -23.89 2.50
C GLN A 49 3.42 -24.33 1.26
N ARG A 50 2.10 -24.35 1.37
CA ARG A 50 1.23 -24.61 0.23
C ARG A 50 1.05 -23.28 -0.48
N ASP A 51 1.93 -23.01 -1.44
CA ASP A 51 1.98 -21.70 -2.12
C ASP A 51 0.77 -21.44 -3.02
N VAL A 52 -0.01 -22.50 -3.33
CA VAL A 52 -1.19 -22.42 -4.20
C VAL A 52 -2.36 -23.11 -3.52
N ASP A 53 -3.44 -22.37 -3.28
CA ASP A 53 -4.72 -22.95 -2.91
C ASP A 53 -5.27 -23.72 -4.13
N PRO A 54 -5.50 -25.03 -4.04
CA PRO A 54 -6.09 -25.79 -5.14
C PRO A 54 -7.46 -25.25 -5.59
N GLN A 55 -8.18 -24.52 -4.74
CA GLN A 55 -9.42 -23.85 -5.13
C GLN A 55 -9.18 -22.66 -6.07
N ALA A 56 -8.04 -21.96 -5.94
CA ALA A 56 -7.67 -20.85 -6.83
C ALA A 56 -7.26 -21.32 -8.24
N LEU A 57 -6.93 -22.60 -8.41
CA LEU A 57 -6.66 -23.23 -9.72
C LEU A 57 -7.94 -23.66 -10.45
N VAL A 58 -9.09 -23.62 -9.77
CA VAL A 58 -10.40 -23.81 -10.41
C VAL A 58 -10.81 -22.45 -10.95
N GLU A 59 -10.34 -22.10 -12.15
CA GLU A 59 -11.00 -21.03 -12.90
C GLU A 59 -12.48 -21.39 -13.04
N PRO A 60 -13.42 -20.48 -12.72
CA PRO A 60 -14.82 -20.71 -13.03
C PRO A 60 -14.92 -20.78 -14.55
N GLN A 61 -14.97 -22.00 -15.08
CA GLN A 61 -15.16 -22.23 -16.51
C GLN A 61 -16.40 -21.45 -16.92
N ALA A 62 -16.20 -20.39 -17.72
CA ALA A 62 -17.29 -19.70 -18.37
C ALA A 62 -18.14 -20.77 -19.07
N VAL A 63 -19.45 -20.73 -18.85
CA VAL A 63 -20.39 -21.68 -19.46
C VAL A 63 -20.39 -21.42 -20.96
N VAL A 64 -19.54 -22.13 -21.69
CA VAL A 64 -19.53 -22.18 -23.15
C VAL A 64 -20.59 -23.19 -23.59
N ASP A 65 -21.30 -22.86 -24.68
CA ASP A 65 -22.47 -23.57 -25.24
C ASP A 65 -22.40 -25.10 -25.13
N SER A 66 -23.00 -25.66 -24.07
CA SER A 66 -23.16 -27.11 -23.91
C SER A 66 -24.47 -27.56 -24.55
N TRP A 67 -24.43 -28.53 -25.46
CA TRP A 67 -25.64 -29.14 -26.01
C TRP A 67 -26.32 -30.02 -24.95
N VAL A 68 -27.63 -29.85 -24.77
CA VAL A 68 -28.42 -30.65 -23.83
C VAL A 68 -29.36 -31.58 -24.59
N GLY A 69 -29.21 -32.88 -24.36
CA GLY A 69 -30.05 -33.89 -25.00
C GLY A 69 -31.50 -33.78 -24.57
N LYS A 70 -32.42 -33.46 -25.49
CA LYS A 70 -33.85 -33.22 -25.21
C LYS A 70 -34.59 -34.37 -24.51
N ARG A 71 -34.09 -35.60 -24.60
CA ARG A 71 -34.70 -36.79 -23.97
C ARG A 71 -34.03 -37.24 -22.68
N THR A 72 -32.73 -37.02 -22.54
CA THR A 72 -31.93 -37.55 -21.43
C THR A 72 -31.53 -36.47 -20.42
N GLY A 73 -31.60 -35.18 -20.80
CA GLY A 73 -31.15 -34.06 -19.97
C GLY A 73 -29.64 -34.02 -19.76
N ILE A 74 -28.88 -34.93 -20.39
CA ILE A 74 -27.43 -35.02 -20.26
C ILE A 74 -26.81 -33.85 -21.03
N ARG A 75 -25.99 -33.05 -20.35
CA ARG A 75 -25.16 -32.00 -20.94
C ARG A 75 -23.90 -32.64 -21.51
N VAL A 76 -23.68 -32.49 -22.81
CA VAL A 76 -22.48 -33.00 -23.48
C VAL A 76 -21.67 -31.79 -23.95
N GLN A 77 -20.41 -31.72 -23.52
CA GLN A 77 -19.48 -30.69 -23.98
C GLN A 77 -19.16 -30.93 -25.45
N THR A 78 -19.05 -29.87 -26.26
CA THR A 78 -18.76 -30.03 -27.68
C THR A 78 -17.27 -30.38 -27.88
N MET A 79 -16.93 -31.05 -28.97
CA MET A 79 -15.55 -31.49 -29.22
C MET A 79 -14.55 -30.31 -29.34
N ASN A 80 -15.04 -29.12 -29.70
CA ASN A 80 -14.27 -27.88 -29.69
C ASN A 80 -13.91 -27.41 -28.27
N ASP A 81 -14.73 -27.73 -27.27
CA ASP A 81 -14.48 -27.37 -25.86
C ASP A 81 -13.42 -28.27 -25.22
N CYS A 82 -13.26 -29.50 -25.72
CA CYS A 82 -12.26 -30.45 -25.24
C CYS A 82 -10.83 -30.10 -25.65
N VAL A 83 -10.64 -29.27 -26.69
CA VAL A 83 -9.32 -28.92 -27.24
C VAL A 83 -9.22 -27.42 -27.49
N GLN A 84 -9.02 -26.64 -26.43
CA GLN A 84 -8.74 -25.20 -26.56
C GLN A 84 -7.28 -24.96 -26.97
N PHE A 85 -7.03 -24.80 -28.27
CA PHE A 85 -5.78 -24.21 -28.74
C PHE A 85 -5.81 -22.70 -28.45
N HIS A 86 -5.15 -22.27 -27.38
CA HIS A 86 -4.94 -20.84 -27.10
C HIS A 86 -4.00 -20.27 -28.16
N ASN A 87 -4.55 -19.75 -29.25
CA ASN A 87 -3.78 -19.00 -30.23
C ASN A 87 -3.45 -17.61 -29.64
N HIS A 88 -2.31 -17.50 -28.96
CA HIS A 88 -1.73 -16.20 -28.64
C HIS A 88 -1.33 -15.48 -29.95
N PRO A 89 -1.71 -14.21 -30.18
CA PRO A 89 -1.45 -13.51 -31.44
C PRO A 89 0.04 -13.27 -31.74
N ASN A 90 0.93 -13.44 -30.77
CA ASN A 90 2.37 -13.23 -30.92
C ASN A 90 3.15 -14.26 -30.10
N GLY A 91 3.68 -15.31 -30.74
CA GLY A 91 4.73 -16.16 -30.15
C GLY A 91 4.58 -17.67 -30.39
N HIS A 92 5.37 -18.19 -31.32
CA HIS A 92 5.86 -19.58 -31.42
C HIS A 92 5.07 -20.72 -30.72
N ALA A 93 4.03 -21.22 -31.39
CA ALA A 93 3.20 -22.37 -30.97
C ALA A 93 3.88 -23.76 -31.03
N LYS A 94 5.22 -23.88 -30.97
CA LYS A 94 5.92 -25.18 -30.96
C LYS A 94 6.31 -25.70 -29.57
N GLY A 95 6.30 -24.85 -28.54
CA GLY A 95 6.57 -25.26 -27.15
C GLY A 95 5.32 -25.68 -26.38
N ASP A 96 4.16 -25.16 -26.75
CA ASP A 96 2.99 -25.10 -25.86
C ASP A 96 2.32 -26.46 -25.64
N VAL A 97 2.17 -27.28 -26.69
CA VAL A 97 1.55 -28.61 -26.56
C VAL A 97 2.46 -29.55 -25.78
N THR A 98 3.76 -29.52 -26.04
CA THR A 98 4.72 -30.36 -25.31
C THR A 98 4.85 -29.92 -23.86
N ASP A 99 4.89 -28.62 -23.58
CA ASP A 99 4.99 -28.10 -22.21
C ASP A 99 3.69 -28.33 -21.43
N PHE A 100 2.54 -28.23 -22.09
CA PHE A 100 1.23 -28.60 -21.53
C PHE A 100 1.13 -30.10 -21.24
N LEU A 101 1.58 -30.96 -22.16
CA LEU A 101 1.60 -32.42 -21.95
C LEU A 101 2.62 -32.81 -20.87
N LEU A 102 3.75 -32.10 -20.76
CA LEU A 102 4.75 -32.30 -19.71
C LEU A 102 4.27 -31.81 -18.35
N SER A 103 3.49 -30.72 -18.28
CA SER A 103 2.88 -30.24 -17.03
C SER A 103 1.75 -31.15 -16.54
N ARG A 104 1.00 -31.78 -17.46
CA ARG A 104 -0.08 -32.73 -17.14
C ARG A 104 0.41 -34.15 -16.84
N ARG A 105 1.68 -34.47 -17.14
CA ARG A 105 2.24 -35.81 -16.93
C ARG A 105 2.65 -35.99 -15.47
N LEU A 106 2.19 -37.09 -14.86
CA LEU A 106 2.74 -37.59 -13.60
C LEU A 106 4.23 -37.88 -13.78
N THR A 107 5.08 -36.99 -13.28
CA THR A 107 6.52 -37.22 -13.24
C THR A 107 6.81 -38.26 -12.17
N ALA A 108 7.87 -39.06 -12.35
CA ALA A 108 8.29 -40.06 -11.36
C ALA A 108 8.62 -39.42 -10.00
N GLU A 109 8.87 -38.10 -9.95
CA GLU A 109 9.07 -37.33 -8.73
C GLU A 109 7.76 -37.10 -7.95
N MET A 110 6.61 -36.91 -8.64
CA MET A 110 5.29 -36.75 -7.99
C MET A 110 4.79 -38.04 -7.33
N LEU A 111 5.35 -39.19 -7.70
CA LEU A 111 5.04 -40.50 -7.12
C LEU A 111 5.97 -40.87 -5.95
N ARG A 112 6.99 -40.04 -5.65
CA ARG A 112 7.89 -40.29 -4.53
C ARG A 112 7.21 -39.95 -3.21
N ARG A 113 7.51 -40.77 -2.20
CA ARG A 113 7.09 -40.47 -0.82
C ARG A 113 7.81 -39.20 -0.33
N PRO A 114 7.21 -38.43 0.60
CA PRO A 114 7.78 -37.15 1.06
C PRO A 114 9.22 -37.23 1.59
N ASP A 115 9.59 -38.35 2.21
CA ASP A 115 10.93 -38.65 2.70
C ASP A 115 11.97 -38.86 1.58
N GLN A 116 11.53 -39.18 0.37
CA GLN A 116 12.39 -39.45 -0.80
C GLN A 116 12.49 -38.26 -1.77
N MET A 117 11.86 -37.14 -1.44
CA MET A 117 11.88 -35.93 -2.27
C MET A 117 13.25 -35.22 -2.28
N VAL A 118 14.09 -35.46 -1.26
CA VAL A 118 15.46 -34.93 -1.17
C VAL A 118 16.42 -36.10 -0.98
N ALA A 119 17.50 -36.11 -1.76
CA ALA A 119 18.48 -37.17 -1.69
C ALA A 119 19.39 -37.02 -0.45
N VAL A 120 19.77 -38.16 0.14
CA VAL A 120 20.80 -38.19 1.18
C VAL A 120 22.14 -37.81 0.57
N GLN A 121 22.79 -36.78 1.13
CA GLN A 121 24.04 -36.28 0.59
C GLN A 121 25.19 -37.26 0.85
N LYS A 122 26.10 -37.42 -0.12
CA LYS A 122 27.29 -38.27 0.00
C LYS A 122 28.56 -37.42 0.02
N ASN A 123 29.53 -37.80 0.87
CA ASN A 123 30.91 -37.30 0.95
C ASN A 123 31.04 -35.78 0.72
N ILE A 124 31.38 -35.37 -0.50
CA ILE A 124 31.66 -33.99 -0.91
C ILE A 124 30.42 -33.09 -0.75
N SER A 125 29.21 -33.61 -1.02
CA SER A 125 27.96 -32.87 -0.82
C SER A 125 27.68 -32.60 0.67
N LYS A 126 28.12 -33.47 1.58
CA LYS A 126 27.98 -33.23 3.03
C LYS A 126 28.85 -32.06 3.47
N LEU A 127 30.10 -32.03 2.99
CA LEU A 127 31.02 -30.92 3.27
C LEU A 127 30.47 -29.60 2.73
N ALA A 128 29.83 -29.62 1.56
CA ALA A 128 29.16 -28.45 1.00
C ALA A 128 28.07 -27.91 1.95
N GLU A 129 27.21 -28.78 2.46
CA GLU A 129 26.13 -28.36 3.36
C GLU A 129 26.66 -27.84 4.69
N LEU A 130 27.70 -28.46 5.24
CA LEU A 130 28.36 -27.96 6.44
C LEU A 130 28.93 -26.55 6.21
N LEU A 131 29.66 -26.33 5.11
CA LEU A 131 30.19 -25.00 4.78
C LEU A 131 29.07 -23.95 4.66
N TYR A 132 27.93 -24.31 4.05
CA TYR A 132 26.78 -23.43 3.93
C TYR A 132 26.16 -23.10 5.30
N ILE A 133 26.02 -24.08 6.18
CA ILE A 133 25.51 -23.88 7.54
C ILE A 133 26.44 -22.98 8.36
N PHE A 134 27.76 -23.19 8.29
CA PHE A 134 28.75 -22.43 9.06
C PHE A 134 29.02 -21.02 8.52
N ARG A 135 28.68 -20.72 7.27
CA ARG A 135 28.92 -19.43 6.61
C ARG A 135 28.55 -18.20 7.47
N PRO A 136 27.32 -18.03 7.99
CA PRO A 136 26.96 -16.83 8.75
C PRO A 136 27.80 -16.65 10.01
N LEU A 137 28.15 -17.74 10.70
CA LEU A 137 29.00 -17.69 11.89
C LEU A 137 30.43 -17.26 11.52
N LEU A 138 31.03 -17.88 10.50
CA LEU A 138 32.38 -17.53 10.04
C LEU A 138 32.47 -16.07 9.56
N TYR A 139 31.41 -15.55 8.93
CA TYR A 139 31.33 -14.15 8.55
C TYR A 139 31.31 -13.21 9.75
N VAL A 140 30.49 -13.49 10.77
CA VAL A 140 30.40 -12.65 11.98
C VAL A 140 31.70 -12.70 12.80
N LEU A 141 32.30 -13.88 12.94
CA LEU A 141 33.62 -14.03 13.57
C LEU A 141 34.71 -13.24 12.81
N SER A 142 34.63 -13.22 11.48
CA SER A 142 35.53 -12.42 10.65
C SER A 142 35.31 -10.91 10.86
N ILE A 143 34.07 -10.46 11.04
CA ILE A 143 33.76 -9.07 11.38
C ILE A 143 34.32 -8.71 12.76
N LEU A 144 34.19 -9.59 13.76
CA LEU A 144 34.74 -9.36 15.10
C LEU A 144 36.27 -9.22 15.09
N LYS A 145 36.96 -9.99 14.24
CA LYS A 145 38.43 -9.98 14.16
C LYS A 145 39.01 -8.83 13.33
N TRP A 146 38.41 -8.52 12.17
CA TRP A 146 38.99 -7.56 11.20
C TRP A 146 38.14 -6.30 10.98
N GLY A 147 36.96 -6.21 11.56
CA GLY A 147 36.06 -5.05 11.46
C GLY A 147 35.30 -4.95 10.13
N ARG A 148 34.23 -4.13 10.12
CA ARG A 148 33.31 -3.97 8.97
C ARG A 148 33.93 -3.28 7.74
N ARG A 149 34.96 -2.45 7.93
CA ARG A 149 35.59 -1.68 6.84
C ARG A 149 36.65 -2.49 6.07
N SER A 150 37.03 -3.65 6.59
CA SER A 150 37.99 -4.55 5.96
C SER A 150 37.35 -5.37 4.86
N TRP A 151 38.13 -5.70 3.82
CA TRP A 151 37.72 -6.60 2.74
C TRP A 151 37.78 -8.08 3.15
N ARG A 152 38.47 -8.41 4.25
CA ARG A 152 38.70 -9.79 4.69
C ARG A 152 37.40 -10.55 5.01
N PRO A 153 36.43 -10.01 5.77
CA PRO A 153 35.17 -10.72 6.05
C PRO A 153 34.34 -10.98 4.79
N TRP A 154 34.37 -10.03 3.84
CA TRP A 154 33.70 -10.19 2.55
C TRP A 154 34.34 -11.33 1.75
N PHE A 155 35.67 -11.36 1.65
CA PHE A 155 36.40 -12.42 0.94
C PHE A 155 36.18 -13.80 1.58
N VAL A 156 36.25 -13.89 2.91
CA VAL A 156 35.98 -15.14 3.64
C VAL A 156 34.58 -15.66 3.35
N SER A 157 33.55 -14.80 3.41
CA SER A 157 32.19 -15.23 3.07
C SER A 157 32.03 -15.63 1.61
N LEU A 158 32.70 -14.96 0.68
CA LEU A 158 32.64 -15.27 -0.75
C LEU A 158 33.29 -16.64 -1.03
N VAL A 159 34.47 -16.88 -0.47
CA VAL A 159 35.20 -18.15 -0.63
C VAL A 159 34.40 -19.31 -0.04
N ILE A 160 33.84 -19.17 1.15
CA ILE A 160 33.02 -20.24 1.77
C ILE A 160 31.81 -20.57 0.90
N GLU A 161 31.12 -19.56 0.37
CA GLU A 161 29.93 -19.76 -0.47
C GLU A 161 30.29 -20.42 -1.81
N LEU A 162 31.40 -20.00 -2.44
CA LEU A 162 31.89 -20.62 -3.68
C LEU A 162 32.35 -22.07 -3.44
N LEU A 163 33.10 -22.33 -2.37
CA LEU A 163 33.51 -23.68 -1.99
C LEU A 163 32.30 -24.58 -1.72
N SER A 164 31.29 -24.06 -1.03
CA SER A 164 30.02 -24.75 -0.82
C SER A 164 29.35 -25.10 -2.14
N GLN A 165 29.14 -24.13 -3.04
CA GLN A 165 28.43 -24.37 -4.31
C GLN A 165 29.19 -25.30 -5.28
N VAL A 166 30.52 -25.14 -5.37
CA VAL A 166 31.38 -26.01 -6.19
C VAL A 166 31.37 -27.43 -5.65
N SER A 167 31.51 -27.60 -4.32
CA SER A 167 31.47 -28.92 -3.67
C SER A 167 30.10 -29.59 -3.86
N LEU A 168 29.01 -28.83 -3.74
CA LEU A 168 27.66 -29.34 -3.95
C LEU A 168 27.48 -29.84 -5.40
N LYS A 169 27.89 -29.03 -6.39
CA LYS A 169 27.82 -29.39 -7.81
C LYS A 169 28.73 -30.58 -8.16
N ALA A 170 29.92 -30.66 -7.57
CA ALA A 170 30.84 -31.78 -7.76
C ALA A 170 30.30 -33.08 -7.15
N GLY A 171 29.69 -33.01 -5.97
CA GLY A 171 29.10 -34.17 -5.30
C GLY A 171 27.92 -34.79 -6.09
N TYR A 172 27.07 -33.96 -6.71
CA TYR A 172 26.00 -34.47 -7.59
C TYR A 172 26.50 -34.97 -8.95
N LYS A 173 27.60 -34.42 -9.48
CA LYS A 173 28.23 -34.92 -10.73
C LYS A 173 28.98 -36.24 -10.56
N SER A 174 29.57 -36.47 -9.37
CA SER A 174 30.31 -37.69 -9.06
C SER A 174 29.41 -38.91 -8.83
N SER A 175 28.09 -38.72 -8.68
CA SER A 175 27.13 -39.81 -8.52
C SER A 175 26.87 -40.48 -9.87
N SER A 176 27.58 -41.57 -10.15
CA SER A 176 27.63 -42.29 -11.44
C SER A 176 26.36 -43.07 -11.80
N GLY A 177 25.17 -42.66 -11.36
CA GLY A 177 23.92 -43.31 -11.75
C GLY A 177 22.67 -42.63 -11.20
N ARG A 178 21.73 -42.30 -12.11
CA ARG A 178 20.30 -41.96 -11.93
C ARG A 178 19.84 -41.02 -10.79
N GLN A 179 20.70 -40.52 -9.93
CA GLN A 179 20.41 -39.55 -8.88
C GLN A 179 21.03 -38.21 -9.25
N GLY A 180 20.47 -37.59 -10.30
CA GLY A 180 20.62 -36.16 -10.51
C GLY A 180 19.87 -35.40 -9.41
N MET A 181 20.21 -34.13 -9.25
CA MET A 181 19.54 -33.23 -8.32
C MET A 181 18.02 -33.21 -8.59
N THR A 182 17.22 -33.45 -7.56
CA THR A 182 15.75 -33.39 -7.61
C THR A 182 15.28 -31.97 -7.91
N THR A 183 14.02 -31.78 -8.31
CA THR A 183 13.43 -30.45 -8.54
C THR A 183 13.59 -29.51 -7.36
N LEU A 184 13.22 -29.94 -6.15
CA LEU A 184 13.39 -29.15 -4.91
C LEU A 184 14.86 -28.79 -4.65
N GLU A 185 15.76 -29.73 -4.90
CA GLU A 185 17.19 -29.46 -4.70
C GLU A 185 17.71 -28.45 -5.74
N LYS A 186 17.27 -28.56 -6.99
CA LYS A 186 17.65 -27.60 -8.06
C LYS A 186 17.15 -26.19 -7.75
N GLU A 187 15.93 -26.06 -7.26
CA GLU A 187 15.36 -24.78 -6.84
C GLU A 187 16.16 -24.18 -5.69
N GLU A 188 16.49 -24.97 -4.67
CA GLU A 188 17.31 -24.52 -3.55
C GLU A 188 18.73 -24.16 -4.00
N TYR A 189 19.32 -24.90 -4.94
CA TYR A 189 20.60 -24.54 -5.56
C TYR A 189 20.52 -23.20 -6.31
N GLN A 190 19.49 -22.99 -7.14
CA GLN A 190 19.28 -21.73 -7.84
C GLN A 190 19.06 -20.58 -6.86
N ARG A 191 18.32 -20.81 -5.78
CA ARG A 191 18.12 -19.84 -4.69
C ARG A 191 19.46 -19.47 -4.04
N ARG A 192 20.30 -20.45 -3.71
CA ARG A 192 21.66 -20.22 -3.17
C ARG A 192 22.55 -19.47 -4.16
N SER A 193 22.47 -19.76 -5.46
CA SER A 193 23.19 -19.01 -6.50
C SER A 193 22.71 -17.55 -6.62
N LYS A 194 21.39 -17.29 -6.54
CA LYS A 194 20.85 -15.93 -6.48
C LYS A 194 21.32 -15.19 -5.22
N LEU A 195 21.35 -15.86 -4.07
CA LEU A 195 21.84 -15.29 -2.81
C LEU A 195 23.35 -14.99 -2.82
N LEU A 196 24.16 -15.78 -3.53
CA LEU A 196 25.58 -15.49 -3.75
C LEU A 196 25.77 -14.13 -4.45
N PHE A 197 24.93 -13.82 -5.45
CA PHE A 197 24.96 -12.52 -6.12
C PHE A 197 24.67 -11.37 -5.16
N PHE A 198 23.62 -11.48 -4.34
CA PHE A 198 23.32 -10.47 -3.33
C PHE A 198 24.41 -10.35 -2.25
N ASN A 199 25.08 -11.46 -1.92
CA ASN A 199 26.20 -11.45 -0.98
C ASN A 199 27.42 -10.70 -1.54
N LEU A 200 27.67 -10.81 -2.85
CA LEU A 200 28.75 -10.07 -3.52
C LEU A 200 28.56 -8.55 -3.37
N MET A 201 27.32 -8.09 -3.44
CA MET A 201 26.94 -6.69 -3.33
C MET A 201 26.92 -6.15 -1.89
N ARG A 202 27.15 -6.96 -0.85
CA ARG A 202 27.04 -6.59 0.58
C ARG A 202 28.38 -6.20 1.19
N GLY A 203 28.37 -5.47 2.31
CA GLY A 203 29.53 -5.29 3.19
C GLY A 203 30.56 -4.28 2.66
N ALA A 204 31.83 -4.68 2.60
CA ALA A 204 32.92 -3.79 2.16
C ALA A 204 32.78 -3.36 0.70
N PHE A 205 32.26 -4.25 -0.16
CA PHE A 205 31.96 -3.95 -1.56
C PHE A 205 30.90 -2.85 -1.69
N TYR A 206 29.81 -2.95 -0.92
CA TYR A 206 28.79 -1.91 -0.86
C TYR A 206 29.37 -0.57 -0.41
N LEU A 207 30.10 -0.56 0.71
CA LEU A 207 30.60 0.67 1.32
C LEU A 207 31.65 1.40 0.46
N LYS A 208 32.48 0.67 -0.29
CA LYS A 208 33.60 1.25 -1.04
C LYS A 208 33.35 1.41 -2.54
N ILE A 209 32.51 0.55 -3.14
CA ILE A 209 32.31 0.52 -4.60
C ILE A 209 30.88 0.92 -4.96
N THR A 210 29.88 0.23 -4.42
CA THR A 210 28.48 0.45 -4.82
C THR A 210 27.97 1.80 -4.34
N ARG A 211 28.15 2.12 -3.06
CA ARG A 211 27.64 3.35 -2.44
C ARG A 211 28.18 4.62 -3.10
N PRO A 212 29.51 4.81 -3.30
CA PRO A 212 30.01 6.04 -3.93
C PRO A 212 29.61 6.17 -5.39
N ARG A 213 29.43 5.06 -6.11
CA ARG A 213 28.95 5.08 -7.51
C ARG A 213 27.47 5.42 -7.59
N LEU A 214 26.68 4.89 -6.66
CA LEU A 214 25.26 5.21 -6.54
C LEU A 214 25.08 6.69 -6.17
N GLU A 215 25.79 7.18 -5.14
CA GLU A 215 25.76 8.60 -4.75
C GLU A 215 26.15 9.52 -5.94
N ARG A 216 27.20 9.19 -6.71
CA ARG A 216 27.55 9.95 -7.93
C ARG A 216 26.50 9.88 -9.02
N PHE A 217 25.87 8.72 -9.21
CA PHE A 217 24.82 8.53 -10.21
C PHE A 217 23.58 9.35 -9.85
N CYS A 218 23.20 9.34 -8.58
CA CYS A 218 22.07 10.10 -8.05
C CYS A 218 22.32 11.61 -8.17
N ASN A 219 23.49 12.09 -7.76
CA ASN A 219 23.86 13.51 -7.93
C ASN A 219 23.92 13.94 -9.40
N LYS A 220 24.24 13.03 -10.33
CA LYS A 220 24.25 13.31 -11.78
C LYS A 220 22.86 13.24 -12.43
N THR A 221 21.92 12.55 -11.81
CA THR A 221 20.55 12.36 -12.29
C THR A 221 19.55 13.29 -11.61
N GLU A 222 19.95 13.98 -10.54
CA GLU A 222 19.18 15.00 -9.82
C GLU A 222 18.70 16.14 -10.72
N SER A 223 19.47 16.49 -11.77
CA SER A 223 19.11 17.54 -12.73
C SER A 223 18.19 17.07 -13.89
N LYS A 224 17.72 15.82 -13.89
CA LYS A 224 16.84 15.27 -14.93
C LYS A 224 15.63 14.55 -14.30
N PRO A 225 14.40 15.07 -14.43
CA PRO A 225 13.24 14.68 -13.62
C PRO A 225 12.80 13.21 -13.79
N ILE A 226 13.06 12.58 -14.94
CA ILE A 226 12.69 11.18 -15.19
C ILE A 226 13.74 10.20 -14.63
N LEU A 227 15.02 10.59 -14.68
CA LEU A 227 16.13 9.76 -14.19
C LEU A 227 16.33 9.90 -12.68
N SER A 228 15.92 11.02 -12.08
CA SER A 228 15.90 11.22 -10.63
C SER A 228 14.94 10.26 -9.92
N MET A 229 13.80 9.93 -10.52
CA MET A 229 12.86 8.93 -9.96
C MET A 229 13.49 7.53 -9.88
N VAL A 230 14.21 7.12 -10.93
CA VAL A 230 14.94 5.84 -10.93
C VAL A 230 16.08 5.88 -9.91
N SER A 231 16.80 6.99 -9.81
CA SER A 231 17.94 7.09 -8.88
C SER A 231 17.50 7.09 -7.40
N ILE A 232 16.36 7.70 -7.07
CA ILE A 232 15.72 7.64 -5.76
C ILE A 232 15.22 6.22 -5.44
N TYR A 233 14.62 5.53 -6.40
CA TYR A 233 14.18 4.13 -6.26
C TYR A 233 15.36 3.18 -5.97
N TRP A 234 16.49 3.33 -6.68
CA TRP A 234 17.69 2.52 -6.44
C TRP A 234 18.44 2.87 -5.15
N ILE A 235 18.43 4.13 -4.69
CA ILE A 235 18.91 4.50 -3.34
C ILE A 235 18.04 3.87 -2.27
N SER A 236 16.71 3.91 -2.42
CA SER A 236 15.74 3.36 -1.47
C SER A 236 15.94 1.85 -1.26
N ILE A 237 16.31 1.11 -2.31
CA ILE A 237 16.66 -0.32 -2.19
C ILE A 237 17.99 -0.52 -1.42
N GLY A 238 18.94 0.40 -1.54
CA GLY A 238 20.26 0.31 -0.91
C GLY A 238 20.33 0.80 0.55
N THR A 239 19.44 1.70 0.96
CA THR A 239 19.43 2.33 2.30
C THR A 239 18.49 1.68 3.30
N LYS A 240 17.78 0.60 2.94
CA LYS A 240 16.99 -0.24 3.85
C LYS A 240 17.87 -0.91 4.91
N THR A 241 18.31 -0.13 5.90
CA THR A 241 18.72 -0.64 7.20
C THR A 241 18.29 0.33 8.29
N THR A 242 17.33 -0.15 9.07
CA THR A 242 17.14 0.11 10.50
C THR A 242 16.59 1.48 10.88
N TRP A 243 15.26 1.55 11.04
CA TRP A 243 14.57 1.90 12.31
C TRP A 243 13.08 2.24 12.11
N SER A 244 12.62 2.49 10.87
CA SER A 244 11.21 2.77 10.56
C SER A 244 10.38 1.50 10.22
N GLU A 245 11.03 0.36 9.99
CA GLU A 245 10.39 -0.87 9.48
C GLU A 245 9.37 -1.50 10.44
N LYS A 246 9.40 -1.27 11.77
CA LYS A 246 8.49 -2.02 12.66
C LYS A 246 7.07 -1.48 12.77
N LYS A 247 6.88 -0.17 12.59
CA LYS A 247 5.53 0.41 12.55
C LYS A 247 4.93 0.22 11.16
N THR A 248 5.75 0.40 10.12
CA THR A 248 5.38 0.12 8.72
C THR A 248 5.16 -1.37 8.47
N GLU A 249 5.96 -2.32 8.96
CA GLU A 249 5.71 -3.77 8.80
C GLU A 249 4.42 -4.23 9.48
N ASN A 250 4.03 -3.65 10.62
CA ASN A 250 2.73 -3.93 11.24
C ASN A 250 1.56 -3.32 10.44
N ILE A 251 1.78 -2.18 9.79
CA ILE A 251 0.82 -1.57 8.86
C ILE A 251 0.71 -2.43 7.58
N PHE A 252 1.84 -2.84 6.97
CA PHE A 252 1.92 -3.69 5.78
C PHE A 252 1.48 -5.15 5.99
N SER A 253 1.63 -5.71 7.19
CA SER A 253 1.08 -7.03 7.51
C SER A 253 -0.42 -6.99 7.79
N ASN A 254 -0.95 -5.93 8.40
CA ASN A 254 -2.39 -5.69 8.47
C ASN A 254 -3.00 -5.34 7.10
N LEU A 255 -2.25 -4.66 6.22
CA LEU A 255 -2.64 -4.40 4.82
C LEU A 255 -2.95 -5.74 4.13
N ASN A 256 -2.06 -6.73 4.18
CA ASN A 256 -2.29 -8.01 3.49
C ASN A 256 -3.43 -8.88 4.04
N GLN A 257 -3.95 -8.62 5.25
CA GLN A 257 -4.97 -9.48 5.87
C GLN A 257 -6.38 -8.84 5.87
N LYS A 258 -6.50 -7.51 5.78
CA LYS A 258 -7.78 -6.78 5.75
C LYS A 258 -8.06 -6.07 4.41
N SER A 259 -7.04 -5.80 3.59
CA SER A 259 -7.20 -4.99 2.36
C SER A 259 -7.69 -5.74 1.12
N SER A 260 -7.85 -7.06 1.16
CA SER A 260 -8.06 -7.82 -0.08
C SER A 260 -9.42 -7.57 -0.75
N GLU A 261 -10.41 -6.98 -0.06
CA GLU A 261 -11.78 -6.82 -0.61
C GLU A 261 -12.54 -5.54 -0.20
N SER A 262 -11.96 -4.60 0.56
CA SER A 262 -12.71 -3.43 1.02
C SER A 262 -13.11 -2.52 -0.13
N ARG A 263 -14.39 -2.13 -0.22
CA ARG A 263 -14.87 -1.23 -1.28
C ARG A 263 -14.91 0.21 -0.80
N VAL A 264 -14.34 1.10 -1.61
CA VAL A 264 -14.22 2.53 -1.32
C VAL A 264 -15.13 3.32 -2.24
N LEU A 265 -15.91 4.25 -1.68
CA LEU A 265 -16.70 5.22 -2.42
C LEU A 265 -16.03 6.61 -2.33
N ILE A 266 -15.56 7.15 -3.45
CA ILE A 266 -15.02 8.51 -3.51
C ILE A 266 -16.14 9.46 -3.93
N LEU A 267 -16.42 10.49 -3.13
CA LEU A 267 -17.50 11.46 -3.36
C LEU A 267 -16.96 12.88 -3.54
N THR A 268 -17.34 13.49 -4.66
CA THR A 268 -16.83 14.81 -5.06
C THR A 268 -17.96 15.71 -5.60
N PRO A 269 -18.32 16.80 -4.90
CA PRO A 269 -19.20 17.83 -5.46
C PRO A 269 -18.40 18.79 -6.36
N PHE A 270 -18.96 19.19 -7.51
CA PHE A 270 -18.39 20.20 -8.41
C PHE A 270 -19.33 21.37 -8.68
N LYS A 271 -18.74 22.56 -8.84
CA LYS A 271 -19.40 23.79 -9.26
C LYS A 271 -18.40 24.66 -10.03
N GLN A 272 -18.60 24.85 -11.34
CA GLN A 272 -17.74 25.67 -12.20
C GLN A 272 -16.27 25.24 -12.16
N SER A 273 -15.99 23.96 -12.43
CA SER A 273 -14.69 23.34 -12.24
C SER A 273 -14.15 22.63 -13.47
N ALA A 274 -14.59 23.00 -14.69
CA ALA A 274 -14.21 22.31 -15.93
C ALA A 274 -12.68 22.24 -16.13
N HIS A 275 -11.94 23.23 -15.63
CA HIS A 275 -10.48 23.28 -15.70
C HIS A 275 -9.78 22.22 -14.79
N LEU A 276 -10.43 21.75 -13.73
CA LEU A 276 -9.86 20.78 -12.78
C LEU A 276 -10.15 19.31 -13.14
N ILE A 277 -11.14 19.06 -14.00
CA ILE A 277 -11.66 17.71 -14.24
C ILE A 277 -10.60 16.75 -14.77
N ASP A 278 -9.72 17.18 -15.68
CA ASP A 278 -8.69 16.29 -16.23
C ASP A 278 -7.71 15.85 -15.13
N ARG A 279 -7.21 16.83 -14.36
CA ARG A 279 -6.30 16.60 -13.24
C ARG A 279 -6.93 15.72 -12.16
N TYR A 280 -8.22 15.92 -11.87
CA TYR A 280 -8.97 15.10 -10.93
C TYR A 280 -8.99 13.62 -11.35
N PHE A 281 -9.37 13.32 -12.61
CA PHE A 281 -9.36 11.94 -13.10
C PHE A 281 -7.95 11.36 -13.17
N GLU A 282 -6.95 12.12 -13.62
CA GLU A 282 -5.55 11.69 -13.64
C GLU A 282 -5.04 11.29 -12.24
N ASN A 283 -5.43 12.02 -11.20
CA ASN A 283 -5.02 11.69 -9.84
C ASN A 283 -5.73 10.44 -9.31
N LEU A 284 -7.01 10.25 -9.63
CA LEU A 284 -7.73 9.02 -9.28
C LEU A 284 -7.17 7.81 -10.02
N GLU A 285 -6.79 7.96 -11.28
CA GLU A 285 -6.19 6.90 -12.11
C GLU A 285 -4.84 6.45 -11.53
N LYS A 286 -4.07 7.35 -10.91
CA LYS A 286 -2.78 7.04 -10.27
C LYS A 286 -2.88 6.32 -8.94
N LEU A 287 -4.05 6.26 -8.30
CA LEU A 287 -4.21 5.55 -7.04
C LEU A 287 -3.79 4.08 -7.20
N THR A 288 -2.98 3.57 -6.27
CA THR A 288 -2.48 2.20 -6.33
C THR A 288 -3.51 1.16 -5.87
N TYR A 289 -4.58 1.61 -5.22
CA TYR A 289 -5.65 0.75 -4.74
C TYR A 289 -6.41 0.11 -5.91
N PRO A 290 -6.82 -1.17 -5.83
CA PRO A 290 -7.45 -1.83 -6.97
C PRO A 290 -8.68 -1.09 -7.48
N HIS A 291 -8.65 -0.57 -8.72
CA HIS A 291 -9.70 0.27 -9.29
C HIS A 291 -11.07 -0.40 -9.32
N HIS A 292 -11.13 -1.72 -9.46
CA HIS A 292 -12.36 -2.50 -9.40
C HIS A 292 -13.02 -2.56 -8.00
N LEU A 293 -12.38 -2.03 -6.96
CA LEU A 293 -12.93 -1.85 -5.61
C LEU A 293 -13.31 -0.38 -5.34
N ILE A 294 -12.99 0.53 -6.24
CA ILE A 294 -13.27 1.96 -6.11
C ILE A 294 -14.54 2.28 -6.92
N SER A 295 -15.51 2.89 -6.25
CA SER A 295 -16.64 3.55 -6.89
C SER A 295 -16.50 5.06 -6.75
N VAL A 296 -16.86 5.81 -7.79
CA VAL A 296 -16.74 7.28 -7.81
C VAL A 296 -18.14 7.88 -7.95
N GLY A 297 -18.53 8.74 -7.02
CA GLY A 297 -19.77 9.50 -7.04
C GLY A 297 -19.47 10.97 -7.25
N VAL A 298 -20.10 11.58 -8.24
CA VAL A 298 -19.91 12.99 -8.58
C VAL A 298 -21.26 13.71 -8.66
N LEU A 299 -21.34 14.90 -8.09
CA LEU A 299 -22.51 15.77 -8.23
C LEU A 299 -22.10 17.13 -8.79
N VAL A 300 -22.67 17.50 -9.93
CA VAL A 300 -22.50 18.82 -10.54
C VAL A 300 -23.73 19.67 -10.23
N SER A 301 -23.50 20.84 -9.61
CA SER A 301 -24.56 21.79 -9.25
C SER A 301 -24.29 23.16 -9.85
N ASP A 302 -25.34 23.78 -10.38
CA ASP A 302 -25.38 25.16 -10.87
C ASP A 302 -24.22 25.52 -11.83
N SER A 303 -23.69 24.56 -12.60
CA SER A 303 -22.52 24.75 -13.48
C SER A 303 -22.89 25.08 -14.92
N THR A 304 -22.22 26.06 -15.52
CA THR A 304 -22.45 26.50 -16.91
C THR A 304 -21.18 26.50 -17.78
N ASP A 305 -20.04 26.11 -17.22
CA ASP A 305 -18.71 26.16 -17.85
C ASP A 305 -18.33 24.87 -18.61
N GLY A 306 -19.28 23.96 -18.81
CA GLY A 306 -19.02 22.65 -19.44
C GLY A 306 -18.51 21.57 -18.49
N THR A 307 -18.52 21.80 -17.17
CA THR A 307 -18.07 20.83 -16.16
C THR A 307 -18.75 19.45 -16.34
N LEU A 308 -20.07 19.42 -16.54
CA LEU A 308 -20.83 18.18 -16.63
C LEU A 308 -20.47 17.36 -17.88
N GLU A 309 -20.37 18.03 -19.03
CA GLU A 309 -20.02 17.41 -20.31
C GLU A 309 -18.63 16.79 -20.24
N LYS A 310 -17.69 17.51 -19.61
CA LYS A 310 -16.32 17.04 -19.44
C LYS A 310 -16.23 15.84 -18.50
N ILE A 311 -16.96 15.86 -17.38
CA ILE A 311 -17.03 14.72 -16.45
C ILE A 311 -17.64 13.50 -17.15
N ARG A 312 -18.72 13.67 -17.92
CA ARG A 312 -19.32 12.58 -18.71
C ARG A 312 -18.34 11.98 -19.71
N SER A 313 -17.58 12.82 -20.40
CA SER A 313 -16.56 12.39 -21.37
C SER A 313 -15.45 11.58 -20.70
N ARG A 314 -14.84 12.11 -19.62
CA ARG A 314 -13.77 11.42 -18.88
C ARG A 314 -14.26 10.14 -18.21
N ALA A 315 -15.46 10.15 -17.62
CA ALA A 315 -16.06 8.95 -17.04
C ALA A 315 -16.33 7.85 -18.08
N TYR A 316 -16.79 8.22 -19.29
CA TYR A 316 -16.98 7.26 -20.37
C TYR A 316 -15.65 6.62 -20.79
N GLN A 317 -14.59 7.43 -20.95
CA GLN A 317 -13.24 6.92 -21.26
C GLN A 317 -12.76 5.95 -20.17
N GLN A 318 -12.86 6.35 -18.90
CA GLN A 318 -12.41 5.56 -17.76
C GLN A 318 -13.16 4.23 -17.61
N GLN A 319 -14.44 4.17 -17.97
CA GLN A 319 -15.22 2.91 -17.93
C GLN A 319 -14.87 1.93 -19.05
N HIS A 320 -14.22 2.40 -20.12
CA HIS A 320 -13.74 1.57 -21.24
C HIS A 320 -12.24 1.24 -21.16
N ASP A 321 -11.55 1.72 -20.12
CA ASP A 321 -10.16 1.40 -19.85
C ASP A 321 -10.03 0.01 -19.18
N TRP A 322 -8.84 -0.61 -19.27
CA TRP A 322 -8.52 -1.87 -18.61
C TRP A 322 -8.45 -1.71 -17.08
N GLN A 323 -8.09 -0.52 -16.58
CA GLN A 323 -8.15 -0.12 -15.16
C GLN A 323 -9.46 0.62 -14.80
N ARG A 324 -10.61 0.13 -15.28
CA ARG A 324 -11.90 0.76 -14.97
C ARG A 324 -12.23 0.72 -13.47
N PHE A 325 -12.88 1.78 -13.01
CA PHE A 325 -13.50 1.81 -11.69
C PHE A 325 -14.72 0.87 -11.62
N ASN A 326 -15.04 0.38 -10.43
CA ASN A 326 -16.23 -0.47 -10.20
C ASN A 326 -17.51 0.17 -10.72
N GLN A 327 -17.71 1.45 -10.40
CA GLN A 327 -18.86 2.23 -10.83
C GLN A 327 -18.51 3.72 -10.81
N ILE A 328 -19.03 4.48 -11.78
CA ILE A 328 -19.03 5.94 -11.75
C ILE A 328 -20.48 6.44 -11.79
N THR A 329 -20.91 7.13 -10.74
CA THR A 329 -22.25 7.71 -10.61
C THR A 329 -22.14 9.22 -10.80
N ILE A 330 -22.83 9.75 -11.81
CA ILE A 330 -22.83 11.18 -12.12
C ILE A 330 -24.24 11.73 -11.87
N LEU A 331 -24.34 12.72 -11.00
CA LEU A 331 -25.58 13.40 -10.67
C LEU A 331 -25.48 14.86 -11.10
N GLN A 332 -26.60 15.39 -11.59
CA GLN A 332 -26.78 16.82 -11.82
C GLN A 332 -27.96 17.28 -10.97
N LYS A 333 -27.74 18.25 -10.10
CA LYS A 333 -28.80 18.85 -9.29
C LYS A 333 -28.46 20.27 -8.94
N ASP A 334 -29.30 21.18 -9.41
CA ASP A 334 -29.15 22.60 -9.15
C ASP A 334 -29.90 22.99 -7.88
N PHE A 335 -29.25 23.79 -7.03
CA PHE A 335 -29.83 24.33 -5.80
C PHE A 335 -30.27 25.79 -5.96
N LYS A 336 -30.10 26.36 -7.17
CA LYS A 336 -30.51 27.73 -7.53
C LYS A 336 -29.91 28.77 -6.60
N TYR A 337 -28.63 28.60 -6.29
CA TYR A 337 -27.87 29.58 -5.52
C TYR A 337 -26.88 30.30 -6.42
N GLU A 338 -27.20 31.55 -6.70
CA GLU A 338 -26.30 32.49 -7.34
C GLU A 338 -25.37 33.05 -6.25
N LEU A 339 -24.06 32.90 -6.49
CA LEU A 339 -23.08 33.56 -5.64
C LEU A 339 -23.23 35.08 -5.85
N PRO A 340 -23.35 35.89 -4.78
CA PRO A 340 -23.11 37.32 -4.90
C PRO A 340 -21.66 37.55 -5.38
N ASN A 341 -21.36 38.73 -5.94
CA ASN A 341 -20.04 39.09 -6.48
C ASN A 341 -18.86 38.65 -5.58
N ASN A 342 -17.67 38.42 -6.16
CA ASN A 342 -16.49 37.92 -5.44
C ASN A 342 -16.12 38.71 -4.16
N GLU A 343 -16.47 40.00 -4.08
CA GLU A 343 -16.24 40.87 -2.92
C GLU A 343 -17.15 40.52 -1.71
N ASP A 344 -18.36 40.00 -1.94
CA ASP A 344 -19.33 39.60 -0.90
C ASP A 344 -19.15 38.14 -0.46
N ARG A 345 -18.32 37.37 -1.16
CA ARG A 345 -18.06 35.93 -0.89
C ARG A 345 -17.43 35.68 0.48
N HIS A 346 -16.79 36.70 1.04
CA HIS A 346 -16.15 36.71 2.35
C HIS A 346 -17.03 37.34 3.43
N ASN A 347 -18.31 37.62 3.16
CA ASN A 347 -19.22 38.04 4.21
C ASN A 347 -19.65 36.82 5.05
N PHE A 348 -19.66 36.97 6.37
CA PHE A 348 -19.94 35.90 7.33
C PHE A 348 -21.29 35.23 7.08
N ASP A 349 -22.35 36.01 6.83
CA ASP A 349 -23.70 35.48 6.59
C ASP A 349 -23.81 34.72 5.25
N VAL A 350 -23.10 35.20 4.22
CA VAL A 350 -23.02 34.56 2.90
C VAL A 350 -22.31 33.21 3.02
N GLN A 351 -21.29 33.12 3.88
CA GLN A 351 -20.56 31.88 4.12
C GLN A 351 -21.44 30.79 4.75
N ILE A 352 -22.32 31.14 5.70
CA ILE A 352 -23.24 30.19 6.33
C ILE A 352 -24.22 29.63 5.29
N GLN A 353 -24.82 30.51 4.48
CA GLN A 353 -25.73 30.08 3.40
C GLN A 353 -25.03 29.17 2.40
N ARG A 354 -23.79 29.50 2.00
CA ARG A 354 -22.98 28.69 1.10
C ARG A 354 -22.72 27.29 1.67
N ARG A 355 -22.31 27.19 2.95
CA ARG A 355 -22.11 25.90 3.63
C ARG A 355 -23.40 25.09 3.71
N ALA A 356 -24.54 25.73 3.98
CA ALA A 356 -25.84 25.04 4.00
C ALA A 356 -26.21 24.43 2.63
N ILE A 357 -25.88 25.09 1.53
CA ILE A 357 -26.11 24.55 0.17
C ILE A 357 -25.11 23.45 -0.17
N MET A 358 -23.83 23.63 0.16
CA MET A 358 -22.82 22.57 0.04
C MET A 358 -23.24 21.31 0.79
N SER A 359 -23.80 21.49 2.00
CA SER A 359 -24.36 20.41 2.81
C SER A 359 -25.49 19.66 2.09
N LYS A 360 -26.41 20.38 1.41
CA LYS A 360 -27.49 19.75 0.62
C LYS A 360 -26.93 18.98 -0.59
N SER A 361 -25.87 19.50 -1.21
CA SER A 361 -25.16 18.83 -2.30
C SER A 361 -24.52 17.53 -1.82
N ARG A 362 -23.67 17.59 -0.78
CA ARG A 362 -23.03 16.41 -0.18
C ARG A 362 -24.06 15.36 0.26
N ASN A 363 -25.13 15.76 0.95
CA ASN A 363 -26.18 14.82 1.37
C ASN A 363 -26.91 14.16 0.20
N THR A 364 -27.22 14.93 -0.86
CA THR A 364 -27.85 14.37 -2.05
C THR A 364 -26.93 13.33 -2.69
N LEU A 365 -25.64 13.68 -2.86
CA LEU A 365 -24.65 12.81 -3.47
C LEU A 365 -24.45 11.53 -2.64
N LEU A 366 -24.27 11.68 -1.32
CA LEU A 366 -24.12 10.56 -0.39
C LEU A 366 -25.33 9.61 -0.47
N SER A 367 -26.55 10.14 -0.39
CA SER A 367 -27.78 9.34 -0.38
C SER A 367 -27.99 8.57 -1.69
N ALA A 368 -27.49 9.09 -2.81
CA ALA A 368 -27.66 8.47 -4.12
C ALA A 368 -26.53 7.48 -4.48
N ALA A 369 -25.32 7.69 -3.95
CA ALA A 369 -24.15 6.89 -4.31
C ALA A 369 -23.78 5.83 -3.28
N LEU A 370 -24.06 6.06 -1.99
CA LEU A 370 -23.76 5.09 -0.93
C LEU A 370 -24.70 3.87 -1.02
N ASN A 371 -24.13 2.69 -0.87
CA ASN A 371 -24.86 1.42 -0.82
C ASN A 371 -24.25 0.49 0.24
N ASP A 372 -24.90 -0.65 0.46
CA ASP A 372 -24.53 -1.64 1.47
C ASP A 372 -23.14 -2.27 1.27
N LYS A 373 -22.66 -2.30 0.03
CA LYS A 373 -21.39 -2.89 -0.39
C LYS A 373 -20.17 -2.02 -0.10
N HIS A 374 -20.32 -0.74 0.21
CA HIS A 374 -19.18 0.14 0.48
C HIS A 374 -18.77 0.07 1.94
N ASP A 375 -17.49 -0.16 2.20
CA ASP A 375 -16.93 -0.19 3.56
C ASP A 375 -16.44 1.19 3.99
N TRP A 376 -16.00 2.00 3.02
CA TRP A 376 -15.39 3.30 3.24
C TRP A 376 -15.95 4.36 2.28
N VAL A 377 -15.96 5.60 2.75
CA VAL A 377 -16.31 6.79 1.98
C VAL A 377 -15.15 7.78 2.09
N LEU A 378 -14.60 8.18 0.95
CA LEU A 378 -13.64 9.28 0.85
C LEU A 378 -14.38 10.51 0.32
N TRP A 379 -14.50 11.54 1.14
CA TRP A 379 -14.85 12.88 0.68
C TRP A 379 -13.58 13.54 0.14
N LEU A 380 -13.59 13.91 -1.13
CA LEU A 380 -12.47 14.53 -1.81
C LEU A 380 -13.00 15.73 -2.60
N ASP A 381 -12.53 16.93 -2.30
CA ASP A 381 -12.90 18.10 -3.09
C ASP A 381 -12.13 18.11 -4.43
N GLY A 382 -12.76 18.62 -5.48
CA GLY A 382 -12.26 18.54 -6.86
C GLY A 382 -11.01 19.38 -7.16
N ASP A 383 -10.69 20.29 -6.25
CA ASP A 383 -9.54 21.20 -6.25
C ASP A 383 -8.37 20.68 -5.40
N VAL A 384 -8.48 19.49 -4.80
CA VAL A 384 -7.31 18.77 -4.25
C VAL A 384 -6.54 18.10 -5.39
N VAL A 385 -5.42 18.71 -5.78
CA VAL A 385 -4.67 18.39 -7.01
C VAL A 385 -3.44 17.52 -6.80
N GLU A 386 -3.06 17.24 -5.56
CA GLU A 386 -1.96 16.35 -5.23
C GLU A 386 -2.16 15.66 -3.88
N TYR A 387 -2.00 14.34 -3.88
CA TYR A 387 -2.02 13.47 -2.71
C TYR A 387 -1.22 12.20 -3.03
N PRO A 388 -0.72 11.46 -2.03
CA PRO A 388 0.03 10.23 -2.27
C PRO A 388 -0.80 9.20 -3.03
N GLU A 389 -0.17 8.47 -3.96
CA GLU A 389 -0.84 7.43 -4.76
C GLU A 389 -1.37 6.27 -3.88
N THR A 390 -0.75 6.07 -2.71
CA THR A 390 -1.11 5.06 -1.68
C THR A 390 -2.15 5.54 -0.67
N LEU A 391 -2.80 6.68 -0.93
CA LEU A 391 -3.72 7.34 0.02
C LEU A 391 -4.74 6.37 0.62
N LEU A 392 -5.40 5.57 -0.21
CA LEU A 392 -6.48 4.68 0.24
C LEU A 392 -5.94 3.55 1.13
N GLU A 393 -4.86 2.89 0.72
CA GLU A 393 -4.19 1.84 1.49
C GLU A 393 -3.79 2.35 2.87
N GLU A 394 -3.19 3.53 2.93
CA GLU A 394 -2.69 4.14 4.16
C GLU A 394 -3.83 4.50 5.11
N LEU A 395 -4.90 5.14 4.60
CA LEU A 395 -6.04 5.54 5.43
C LEU A 395 -6.88 4.33 5.89
N ILE A 396 -7.06 3.31 5.05
CA ILE A 396 -7.71 2.05 5.45
C ILE A 396 -6.92 1.37 6.56
N ALA A 397 -5.60 1.35 6.47
CA ALA A 397 -4.75 0.68 7.46
C ALA A 397 -4.75 1.36 8.84
N LEU A 398 -5.06 2.66 8.91
CA LEU A 398 -5.21 3.39 10.18
C LEU A 398 -6.51 3.04 10.94
N ASP A 399 -7.50 2.47 10.24
CA ASP A 399 -8.75 1.92 10.77
C ASP A 399 -9.51 2.86 11.74
N LYS A 400 -9.63 4.15 11.36
CA LYS A 400 -10.33 5.17 12.13
C LYS A 400 -11.75 5.39 11.62
N ASP A 401 -12.66 5.82 12.49
CA ASP A 401 -14.07 6.01 12.12
C ASP A 401 -14.23 7.21 11.17
N VAL A 402 -13.55 8.31 11.49
CA VAL A 402 -13.37 9.48 10.63
C VAL A 402 -11.91 9.93 10.77
N ILE A 403 -11.24 10.18 9.64
CA ILE A 403 -9.86 10.65 9.59
C ILE A 403 -9.64 11.66 8.45
N ALA A 404 -9.01 12.80 8.77
CA ALA A 404 -8.69 13.84 7.80
C ALA A 404 -7.17 14.07 7.69
N PRO A 405 -6.58 13.89 6.50
CA PRO A 405 -5.29 14.48 6.13
C PRO A 405 -5.23 16.00 6.29
N ASN A 406 -4.03 16.55 6.42
CA ASN A 406 -3.83 17.99 6.51
C ASN A 406 -3.73 18.61 5.12
N CYS A 407 -4.70 19.46 4.77
CA CYS A 407 -4.76 20.09 3.45
C CYS A 407 -3.99 21.41 3.43
N TRP A 408 -2.99 21.47 2.55
CA TRP A 408 -2.06 22.58 2.35
C TRP A 408 -2.14 23.07 0.91
N TRP A 409 -1.44 24.15 0.61
CA TRP A 409 -1.16 24.55 -0.76
C TRP A 409 0.35 24.74 -0.89
N HIS A 410 0.86 24.58 -2.10
CA HIS A 410 2.24 24.90 -2.41
C HIS A 410 2.35 25.59 -3.76
N SER A 411 3.35 26.46 -3.85
CA SER A 411 3.87 27.07 -5.07
C SER A 411 5.36 26.78 -5.14
N TYR A 412 6.03 27.25 -6.20
CA TYR A 412 7.43 26.90 -6.47
C TYR A 412 8.39 27.15 -5.29
N ASN A 413 8.08 28.14 -4.43
CA ASN A 413 8.92 28.55 -3.29
C ASN A 413 8.17 28.68 -1.95
N GLU A 414 6.85 28.46 -1.92
CA GLU A 414 6.01 28.78 -0.76
C GLU A 414 5.05 27.64 -0.47
N GLU A 415 4.79 27.38 0.81
CA GLU A 415 3.73 26.46 1.26
C GLU A 415 2.92 27.12 2.38
N GLY A 416 1.63 26.79 2.46
CA GLY A 416 0.76 27.30 3.51
C GLY A 416 -0.39 26.35 3.84
N GLY A 417 -0.88 26.46 5.08
CA GLY A 417 -2.07 25.72 5.51
C GLY A 417 -3.31 26.26 4.80
N TYR A 418 -4.08 25.37 4.17
CA TYR A 418 -5.29 25.72 3.43
C TYR A 418 -6.54 25.50 4.28
N ASP A 419 -6.78 24.25 4.71
CA ASP A 419 -8.05 23.87 5.35
C ASP A 419 -8.03 24.13 6.86
N LYS A 420 -8.69 25.23 7.26
CA LYS A 420 -8.87 25.63 8.67
C LYS A 420 -10.04 24.91 9.37
N ASN A 421 -10.80 24.04 8.69
CA ASN A 421 -11.98 23.37 9.27
C ASN A 421 -11.63 22.11 10.07
N ASN A 422 -10.35 21.71 10.08
CA ASN A 422 -9.86 20.62 10.91
C ASN A 422 -9.34 21.21 12.23
N TRP A 423 -10.06 21.01 13.34
CA TRP A 423 -9.70 21.63 14.62
C TRP A 423 -10.10 20.82 15.85
N GLN A 424 -9.44 21.15 16.96
CA GLN A 424 -9.76 20.70 18.31
C GLN A 424 -10.43 21.84 19.08
N GLU A 425 -11.43 21.46 19.87
CA GLU A 425 -12.07 22.33 20.83
C GLU A 425 -11.13 22.57 22.03
N THR A 426 -11.17 23.78 22.58
CA THR A 426 -10.42 24.19 23.78
C THR A 426 -11.38 24.58 24.90
N GLU A 427 -10.87 24.69 26.13
CA GLU A 427 -11.69 25.14 27.26
C GLU A 427 -12.28 26.55 27.01
N ALA A 428 -11.48 27.45 26.45
CA ALA A 428 -11.89 28.80 26.10
C ALA A 428 -12.98 28.80 25.01
N SER A 429 -12.88 27.93 24.00
CA SER A 429 -13.87 27.87 22.93
C SER A 429 -15.20 27.24 23.41
N LEU A 430 -15.16 26.30 24.36
CA LEU A 430 -16.37 25.77 25.01
C LEU A 430 -17.06 26.81 25.88
N GLU A 431 -16.31 27.61 26.63
CA GLU A 431 -16.87 28.72 27.42
C GLU A 431 -17.48 29.78 26.52
N PHE A 432 -16.81 30.11 25.42
CA PHE A 432 -17.33 31.03 24.41
C PHE A 432 -18.65 30.53 23.81
N GLN A 433 -18.74 29.24 23.46
CA GLN A 433 -19.98 28.65 22.93
C GLN A 433 -21.17 28.77 23.90
N LYS A 434 -20.96 28.69 25.21
CA LYS A 434 -22.04 28.87 26.21
C LYS A 434 -22.62 30.29 26.22
N SER A 435 -21.87 31.28 25.73
CA SER A 435 -22.33 32.68 25.65
C SER A 435 -23.19 32.97 24.41
N LEU A 436 -23.20 32.04 23.44
CA LEU A 436 -23.87 32.22 22.16
C LEU A 436 -25.31 31.70 22.19
N PRO A 437 -26.22 32.29 21.40
CA PRO A 437 -27.56 31.72 21.20
C PRO A 437 -27.46 30.39 20.45
N HIS A 438 -28.42 29.51 20.67
CA HIS A 438 -28.37 28.12 20.21
C HIS A 438 -28.28 27.96 18.68
N ASP A 439 -28.81 28.95 17.94
CA ASP A 439 -28.84 29.01 16.48
C ASP A 439 -27.63 29.74 15.86
N ALA A 440 -26.74 30.33 16.68
CA ALA A 440 -25.52 30.93 16.17
C ALA A 440 -24.62 29.87 15.55
N VAL A 441 -24.11 30.15 14.35
CA VAL A 441 -23.15 29.29 13.63
C VAL A 441 -21.76 29.89 13.75
N LEU A 442 -20.78 29.02 14.02
CA LEU A 442 -19.37 29.36 14.07
C LEU A 442 -18.71 28.94 12.77
N VAL A 443 -17.85 29.80 12.23
CA VAL A 443 -17.08 29.50 11.02
C VAL A 443 -15.65 30.01 11.20
N GLU A 444 -14.68 29.12 10.99
CA GLU A 444 -13.26 29.49 11.07
C GLU A 444 -12.81 30.40 9.92
N GLY A 445 -11.78 31.20 10.17
CA GLY A 445 -11.15 32.07 9.17
C GLY A 445 -11.55 33.55 9.21
N TYR A 446 -12.45 33.93 10.14
CA TYR A 446 -12.91 35.32 10.32
C TYR A 446 -12.41 35.91 11.64
N GLU A 447 -11.10 35.96 11.83
CA GLU A 447 -10.46 36.44 13.08
C GLU A 447 -10.88 37.88 13.45
N ASN A 448 -11.19 38.71 12.45
CA ASN A 448 -11.65 40.10 12.64
C ASN A 448 -13.11 40.22 13.12
N VAL A 449 -13.90 39.14 12.98
CA VAL A 449 -15.32 39.11 13.32
C VAL A 449 -15.56 38.26 14.56
N LEU A 450 -14.88 37.12 14.66
CA LEU A 450 -15.12 36.15 15.71
C LEU A 450 -13.87 35.30 15.98
N LEU A 451 -13.33 35.42 17.20
CA LEU A 451 -12.20 34.62 17.66
C LEU A 451 -12.72 33.35 18.33
N THR A 452 -12.60 32.22 17.66
CA THR A 452 -13.18 30.94 18.11
C THR A 452 -12.37 30.26 19.21
N HIS A 453 -11.12 30.67 19.45
CA HIS A 453 -10.16 30.04 20.39
C HIS A 453 -9.88 28.55 20.14
N ARG A 454 -10.25 28.02 18.97
CA ARG A 454 -10.01 26.63 18.59
C ARG A 454 -8.57 26.40 18.15
N LYS A 455 -8.10 25.17 18.35
CA LYS A 455 -6.76 24.76 17.93
C LYS A 455 -6.84 24.13 16.55
N LEU A 456 -6.34 24.83 15.54
CA LEU A 456 -6.39 24.38 14.14
C LEU A 456 -5.31 23.34 13.83
N MET A 457 -5.66 22.29 13.09
CA MET A 457 -4.74 21.20 12.71
C MET A 457 -3.59 21.67 11.83
N ILE A 458 -3.80 22.72 11.02
CA ILE A 458 -2.73 23.35 10.22
C ILE A 458 -1.53 23.78 11.08
N ASN A 459 -1.77 24.11 12.36
CA ASN A 459 -0.74 24.55 13.31
C ASN A 459 -0.20 23.40 14.18
N MET A 460 -0.61 22.15 13.93
CA MET A 460 -0.23 20.98 14.73
C MET A 460 0.88 20.12 14.09
N ARG A 461 1.49 20.58 12.99
CA ARG A 461 2.62 19.89 12.35
C ARG A 461 3.80 19.77 13.30
N THR A 462 4.44 18.60 13.28
CA THR A 462 5.65 18.30 14.06
C THR A 462 6.70 17.69 13.14
N GLN A 463 7.97 17.63 13.57
CA GLN A 463 9.02 16.87 12.88
C GLN A 463 8.92 15.35 13.12
N GLY A 464 7.75 14.87 13.53
CA GLY A 464 7.47 13.51 13.97
C GLY A 464 7.15 12.54 12.82
N ASP A 465 6.40 11.48 13.14
CA ASP A 465 5.94 10.49 12.17
C ASP A 465 4.85 11.11 11.28
N ILE A 466 4.86 10.78 9.99
CA ILE A 466 3.83 11.25 9.04
C ILE A 466 2.44 10.73 9.42
N TYR A 467 2.38 9.57 10.09
CA TYR A 467 1.14 8.95 10.58
C TYR A 467 0.84 9.27 12.05
N ASP A 468 1.42 10.34 12.61
CA ASP A 468 1.04 10.80 13.94
C ASP A 468 -0.41 11.27 13.92
N LEU A 469 -1.21 10.71 14.83
CA LEU A 469 -2.64 10.95 14.93
C LEU A 469 -2.95 11.93 16.05
N VAL A 470 -3.84 12.87 15.78
CA VAL A 470 -4.43 13.75 16.80
C VAL A 470 -5.95 13.55 16.83
N PRO A 471 -6.59 13.54 18.01
CA PRO A 471 -8.05 13.59 18.06
C PRO A 471 -8.52 14.94 17.49
N LEU A 472 -9.65 14.98 16.82
CA LEU A 472 -10.28 16.23 16.37
C LEU A 472 -11.71 16.33 16.89
N ASP A 473 -12.24 17.54 16.88
CA ASP A 473 -13.64 17.82 17.18
C ASP A 473 -14.42 18.17 15.91
N ALA A 474 -13.73 18.68 14.89
CA ALA A 474 -14.29 18.90 13.56
C ALA A 474 -13.30 18.56 12.45
N VAL A 475 -13.85 18.27 11.26
CA VAL A 475 -13.11 18.01 10.03
C VAL A 475 -13.68 18.83 8.89
N GLY A 476 -12.82 19.16 7.91
CA GLY A 476 -13.22 19.77 6.66
C GLY A 476 -13.70 18.76 5.61
N GLY A 477 -14.05 19.26 4.43
CA GLY A 477 -14.49 18.47 3.29
C GLY A 477 -13.42 18.19 2.24
N THR A 478 -12.23 18.80 2.38
CA THR A 478 -11.17 18.79 1.36
C THR A 478 -10.67 17.37 1.06
N CYS A 479 -10.27 16.64 2.11
CA CYS A 479 -9.95 15.23 2.04
C CYS A 479 -10.29 14.60 3.39
N THR A 480 -11.39 13.87 3.47
CA THR A 480 -11.87 13.26 4.72
C THR A 480 -12.36 11.84 4.46
N PHE A 481 -11.75 10.89 5.16
CA PHE A 481 -12.01 9.46 5.01
C PHE A 481 -12.85 8.94 6.17
N VAL A 482 -13.93 8.24 5.85
CA VAL A 482 -15.01 7.91 6.77
C VAL A 482 -15.39 6.44 6.61
N LYS A 483 -15.56 5.69 7.70
CA LYS A 483 -16.20 4.38 7.64
C LYS A 483 -17.63 4.54 7.15
N ALA A 484 -18.04 3.77 6.14
CA ALA A 484 -19.39 3.85 5.59
C ALA A 484 -20.49 3.66 6.65
N GLN A 485 -20.21 2.90 7.71
CA GLN A 485 -21.14 2.71 8.84
C GLN A 485 -21.51 4.03 9.53
N VAL A 486 -20.59 5.00 9.64
CA VAL A 486 -20.85 6.31 10.27
C VAL A 486 -21.99 7.03 9.55
N HIS A 487 -21.98 7.00 8.21
CA HIS A 487 -23.07 7.55 7.41
C HIS A 487 -24.35 6.71 7.49
N ARG A 488 -24.23 5.37 7.51
CA ARG A 488 -25.39 4.46 7.65
C ARG A 488 -26.13 4.62 8.97
N ASP A 489 -25.41 4.99 10.04
CA ASP A 489 -25.98 5.28 11.35
C ASP A 489 -26.65 6.67 11.44
N GLY A 490 -26.57 7.47 10.36
CA GLY A 490 -27.28 8.74 10.24
C GLY A 490 -26.41 9.98 10.36
N ALA A 491 -25.07 9.87 10.46
CA ALA A 491 -24.21 11.04 10.38
C ALA A 491 -24.27 11.63 8.96
N ILE A 492 -24.83 12.83 8.84
CA ILE A 492 -24.94 13.57 7.58
C ILE A 492 -24.27 14.93 7.72
N PHE A 493 -24.25 15.73 6.65
CA PHE A 493 -23.87 17.13 6.72
C PHE A 493 -25.13 17.93 7.07
N PRO A 494 -25.24 18.65 8.21
CA PRO A 494 -26.45 19.37 8.53
C PRO A 494 -26.52 20.69 7.74
N PRO A 495 -27.59 20.93 6.96
CA PRO A 495 -27.80 22.22 6.29
C PRO A 495 -28.36 23.29 7.23
N PHE A 496 -28.44 22.99 8.53
CA PHE A 496 -28.96 23.83 9.60
C PHE A 496 -27.96 23.83 10.77
N PRO A 497 -28.00 24.81 11.68
CA PRO A 497 -27.12 24.84 12.83
C PRO A 497 -27.28 23.59 13.71
N TYR A 498 -26.19 22.86 13.93
CA TYR A 498 -26.12 21.71 14.83
C TYR A 498 -24.92 21.90 15.76
N GLN A 499 -25.18 22.12 17.05
CA GLN A 499 -24.14 22.46 18.04
C GLN A 499 -23.23 23.60 17.57
N HIS A 500 -23.86 24.69 17.08
CA HIS A 500 -23.18 25.86 16.51
C HIS A 500 -22.39 25.61 15.22
N GLN A 501 -22.58 24.47 14.54
CA GLN A 501 -21.88 24.13 13.31
C GLN A 501 -22.83 23.84 12.16
N VAL A 502 -22.29 23.89 10.94
CA VAL A 502 -22.99 23.49 9.71
C VAL A 502 -22.06 22.62 8.85
N GLU A 503 -22.62 21.91 7.88
CA GLU A 503 -21.87 21.17 6.87
C GLU A 503 -20.85 20.15 7.46
N THR A 504 -19.55 20.24 7.15
CA THR A 504 -18.53 19.24 7.52
C THR A 504 -18.20 19.26 9.02
N GLU A 505 -18.17 20.45 9.61
CA GLU A 505 -17.98 20.61 11.06
C GLU A 505 -19.19 20.07 11.83
N GLY A 506 -20.41 20.30 11.31
CA GLY A 506 -21.63 19.73 11.87
C GLY A 506 -21.73 18.22 11.72
N PHE A 507 -21.22 17.66 10.61
CA PHE A 507 -21.08 16.21 10.43
C PHE A 507 -20.21 15.59 11.52
N ALA A 508 -19.07 16.21 11.85
CA ALA A 508 -18.18 15.71 12.89
C ALA A 508 -18.87 15.68 14.27
N GLN A 509 -19.63 16.73 14.61
CA GLN A 509 -20.40 16.76 15.87
C GLN A 509 -21.52 15.71 15.90
N MET A 510 -22.21 15.48 14.78
CA MET A 510 -23.19 14.39 14.68
C MET A 510 -22.53 13.02 14.85
N ALA A 511 -21.41 12.76 14.16
CA ALA A 511 -20.67 11.51 14.29
C ALA A 511 -20.21 11.27 15.74
N LYS A 512 -19.70 12.30 16.42
CA LYS A 512 -19.37 12.22 17.86
C LYS A 512 -20.59 11.92 18.73
N SER A 513 -21.73 12.52 18.43
CA SER A 513 -22.99 12.28 19.16
C SER A 513 -23.50 10.85 18.98
N LEU A 514 -23.16 10.19 17.87
CA LEU A 514 -23.40 8.77 17.61
C LEU A 514 -22.33 7.84 18.25
N GLY A 515 -21.33 8.39 18.93
CA GLY A 515 -20.28 7.63 19.63
C GLY A 515 -19.01 7.38 18.82
N TYR A 516 -18.89 7.95 17.62
CA TYR A 516 -17.70 7.81 16.78
C TYR A 516 -16.58 8.78 17.17
N LYS A 517 -15.34 8.41 16.81
CA LYS A 517 -14.15 9.23 17.07
C LYS A 517 -13.61 9.85 15.80
N ILE A 518 -13.29 11.13 15.89
CA ILE A 518 -12.74 11.92 14.79
C ILE A 518 -11.24 12.09 15.00
N TRP A 519 -10.46 11.89 13.93
CA TRP A 519 -9.00 11.91 13.95
C TRP A 519 -8.46 12.80 12.84
N GLY A 520 -7.27 13.35 13.07
CA GLY A 520 -6.52 14.14 12.11
C GLY A 520 -5.09 13.62 11.95
N LEU A 521 -4.53 13.82 10.76
CA LEU A 521 -3.14 13.52 10.43
C LEU A 521 -2.39 14.83 10.13
N PRO A 522 -1.86 15.55 11.14
CA PRO A 522 -1.22 16.85 10.94
C PRO A 522 -0.02 16.79 9.99
N ASN A 523 0.72 15.68 9.98
CA ASN A 523 1.95 15.53 9.18
C ASN A 523 1.72 14.86 7.82
N TYR A 524 0.52 14.34 7.54
CA TYR A 524 0.17 13.73 6.27
C TYR A 524 -0.49 14.79 5.38
N LEU A 525 0.20 15.21 4.33
CA LEU A 525 -0.19 16.37 3.52
C LEU A 525 -0.92 15.95 2.24
N VAL A 526 -1.96 16.71 1.93
CA VAL A 526 -2.62 16.76 0.61
C VAL A 526 -2.67 18.22 0.16
N TYR A 527 -2.67 18.46 -1.15
CA TYR A 527 -2.51 19.82 -1.66
C TYR A 527 -3.68 20.31 -2.51
N HIS A 528 -4.09 21.54 -2.21
CA HIS A 528 -5.17 22.26 -2.84
C HIS A 528 -4.66 23.20 -3.94
N TYR A 529 -5.45 23.37 -4.98
CA TYR A 529 -5.23 24.34 -6.06
C TYR A 529 -5.63 25.76 -5.62
N ILE A 530 -4.78 26.77 -5.85
CA ILE A 530 -5.07 28.18 -5.50
C ILE A 530 -5.24 29.03 -6.74
#